data_AF-A0A0F5Q4N1-F1
#
_entry.id   AF-A0A0F5Q4N1-F1
#
_cell.length_a   1.000
_cell.length_b   1.000
_cell.length_c   1.000
_cell.angle_alpha   90.00
_cell.angle_beta   90.00
_cell.angle_gamma   90.00
#
_symmetry.space_group_name_H-M   'P 1'
#
loop_
_entity.id
_entity.type
_entity.pdbx_description
1 polymer ?
#
loop_
_entity_poly.entity_id
_entity_poly.type
_entity_poly.pdbx_seq_one_letter_code
_entity_poly.pdbx_strand_id
1 'polypeptide(L)'
;MSLQKLARELDETARQTASMLEGITEALELLADRDLANNPSIKQAMQMIITALQGQDRIEQRCHNMALAVRQFALLPASAPDSVYDEIWASLTLDELRIPALSGSAVNQSHGDAELF
;
A
#
# COMPACT_ATOMS: atom_id res chain seq x y z
N MET A 1 -12.44 5.15 20.22
CA MET A 1 -11.21 4.35 19.96
C MET A 1 -10.02 5.27 20.19
N SER A 2 -9.00 4.88 20.96
CA SER A 2 -7.83 5.76 21.14
C SER A 2 -6.98 5.79 19.87
N LEU A 3 -6.24 6.88 19.65
CA LEU A 3 -5.31 7.01 18.53
C LEU A 3 -4.26 5.88 18.56
N GLN A 4 -3.79 5.49 19.75
CA GLN A 4 -2.86 4.36 19.88
C GLN A 4 -3.49 3.02 19.45
N LYS A 5 -4.79 2.82 19.69
CA LYS A 5 -5.49 1.63 19.20
C LYS A 5 -5.63 1.68 17.68
N LEU A 6 -6.01 2.82 17.11
CA LEU A 6 -6.10 3.00 15.65
C LEU A 6 -4.75 2.72 14.96
N ALA A 7 -3.64 3.23 15.50
CA ALA A 7 -2.32 2.95 14.96
C ALA A 7 -1.98 1.45 14.93
N ARG A 8 -2.38 0.69 15.97
CA ARG A 8 -2.19 -0.76 15.99
C ARG A 8 -3.03 -1.50 14.94
N GLU A 9 -4.28 -1.07 14.73
CA GLU A 9 -5.13 -1.65 13.68
C GLU A 9 -4.58 -1.36 12.28
N LEU A 10 -4.00 -0.17 12.07
CA LEU A 10 -3.31 0.17 10.82
C LEU A 10 -2.06 -0.70 10.61
N ASP A 11 -1.23 -0.90 11.63
CA ASP A 11 -0.06 -1.80 11.54
C ASP A 11 -0.50 -3.27 11.29
N GLU A 12 -1.59 -3.72 11.91
CA GLU A 12 -2.18 -5.04 11.67
C GLU A 12 -2.64 -5.20 10.22
N THR A 13 -3.35 -4.20 9.70
CA THR A 13 -3.83 -4.20 8.31
C THR A 13 -2.65 -4.26 7.33
N ALA A 14 -1.60 -3.47 7.59
CA ALA A 14 -0.37 -3.50 6.78
C ALA A 14 0.29 -4.88 6.81
N ARG A 15 0.39 -5.51 7.99
CA ARG A 15 0.99 -6.85 8.13
C ARG A 15 0.19 -7.93 7.42
N GLN A 16 -1.14 -7.93 7.56
CA GLN A 16 -2.02 -8.88 6.88
C GLN A 16 -1.91 -8.72 5.37
N THR A 17 -1.85 -7.46 4.91
CA THR A 17 -1.60 -7.11 3.52
C THR A 17 -0.27 -7.68 3.02
N ALA A 18 0.82 -7.51 3.77
CA ALA A 18 2.13 -8.07 3.42
C ALA A 18 2.09 -9.62 3.33
N SER A 19 1.39 -10.27 4.27
CA SER A 19 1.35 -11.75 4.33
C SER A 19 0.68 -12.41 3.12
N MET A 20 -0.21 -11.69 2.42
CA MET A 20 -0.84 -12.20 1.20
C MET A 20 0.14 -12.29 0.02
N LEU A 21 1.28 -11.58 0.07
CA LEU A 21 2.25 -11.51 -1.02
C LEU A 21 2.94 -12.86 -1.27
N GLU A 22 3.27 -13.62 -0.22
CA GLU A 22 4.01 -14.88 -0.34
C GLU A 22 3.25 -15.88 -1.22
N GLY A 23 1.98 -16.17 -0.89
CA GLY A 23 1.17 -17.11 -1.65
C GLY A 23 0.86 -16.66 -3.08
N ILE A 24 0.73 -15.35 -3.32
CA ILE A 24 0.52 -14.83 -4.68
C ILE A 24 1.80 -14.93 -5.51
N THR A 25 2.97 -14.71 -4.89
CA THR A 25 4.26 -14.84 -5.55
C THR A 25 4.53 -16.29 -5.96
N GLU A 26 4.29 -17.25 -5.06
CA GLU A 26 4.37 -18.68 -5.38
C GLU A 26 3.42 -19.08 -6.52
N ALA A 27 2.18 -18.57 -6.51
CA ALA A 27 1.23 -18.82 -7.59
C ALA A 27 1.69 -18.23 -8.94
N LEU A 28 2.28 -17.03 -8.93
CA LEU A 28 2.83 -16.41 -10.15
C LEU A 28 4.03 -17.20 -10.70
N GLU A 29 4.88 -17.75 -9.84
CA GLU A 29 5.99 -18.61 -10.25
C GLU A 29 5.50 -19.89 -10.94
N LEU A 30 4.44 -20.52 -10.40
CA LEU A 30 3.80 -21.67 -11.04
C LEU A 30 3.21 -21.34 -12.41
N LEU A 31 2.56 -20.16 -12.54
CA LEU A 31 1.99 -19.70 -13.81
C LEU A 31 3.05 -19.28 -14.83
N ALA A 32 4.26 -18.94 -14.37
CA ALA A 32 5.40 -18.58 -15.21
C ALA A 32 6.11 -19.79 -15.84
N ASP A 33 5.72 -21.03 -15.47
CA ASP A 33 6.23 -22.25 -16.10
C ASP A 33 5.99 -22.22 -17.62
N ARG A 34 6.99 -22.64 -18.40
CA ARG A 34 7.09 -22.45 -19.86
C ARG A 34 5.91 -23.02 -20.62
N ASP A 35 5.31 -24.11 -20.13
CA ASP A 35 4.17 -24.74 -20.77
C ASP A 35 2.88 -23.92 -20.61
N LEU A 36 2.72 -23.21 -19.49
CA LEU A 36 1.58 -22.35 -19.19
C LEU A 36 1.78 -20.93 -19.72
N ALA A 37 3.02 -20.43 -19.65
CA ALA A 37 3.37 -19.08 -20.06
C ALA A 37 3.14 -18.80 -21.55
N ASN A 38 3.01 -19.81 -22.42
CA ASN A 38 2.68 -19.60 -23.83
C ASN A 38 1.20 -19.28 -24.09
N ASN A 39 0.32 -19.50 -23.11
CA ASN A 39 -1.10 -19.19 -23.24
C ASN A 39 -1.36 -17.68 -23.05
N PRO A 40 -1.91 -16.98 -24.06
CA PRO A 40 -2.18 -15.54 -23.97
C PRO A 40 -3.10 -15.14 -22.81
N SER A 41 -4.09 -15.97 -22.47
CA SER A 41 -5.01 -15.73 -21.35
C SER A 41 -4.29 -15.82 -20.01
N ILE A 42 -3.32 -16.73 -19.87
CA ILE A 42 -2.51 -16.86 -18.66
C ILE A 42 -1.60 -15.64 -18.51
N LYS A 43 -0.93 -15.20 -19.58
CA LYS A 43 -0.13 -13.95 -19.55
C LYS A 43 -0.96 -12.75 -19.12
N GLN A 44 -2.17 -12.60 -19.65
CA GLN A 44 -3.07 -11.51 -19.28
C GLN A 44 -3.48 -11.59 -17.81
N ALA A 45 -3.85 -12.79 -17.31
CA ALA A 45 -4.19 -13.00 -15.91
C ALA A 45 -3.00 -12.67 -14.98
N MET A 46 -1.79 -13.10 -15.32
CA MET A 46 -0.58 -12.76 -14.57
C MET A 46 -0.36 -11.24 -14.49
N GLN A 47 -0.55 -10.52 -15.60
CA GLN A 47 -0.43 -9.06 -15.61
C GLN A 47 -1.48 -8.37 -14.72
N MET A 48 -2.71 -8.89 -14.69
CA MET A 48 -3.76 -8.39 -13.79
C MET A 48 -3.40 -8.63 -12.32
N ILE A 49 -2.89 -9.82 -11.99
CA ILE A 49 -2.43 -10.15 -10.63
C ILE A 49 -1.28 -9.24 -10.21
N ILE A 50 -0.29 -9.05 -11.09
CA ILE A 50 0.84 -8.13 -10.84
C ILE A 50 0.34 -6.70 -10.57
N THR A 51 -0.65 -6.23 -11.33
CA THR A 51 -1.22 -4.89 -11.12
C THR A 51 -1.95 -4.81 -9.76
N ALA A 52 -2.65 -5.87 -9.37
CA ALA A 52 -3.30 -5.94 -8.06
C ALA A 52 -2.28 -5.93 -6.91
N LEU A 53 -1.16 -6.65 -7.05
CA LEU A 53 -0.06 -6.64 -6.09
C LEU A 53 0.56 -5.26 -5.91
N GLN A 54 0.67 -4.47 -7.00
CA GLN A 54 1.11 -3.08 -6.91
C GLN A 54 0.14 -2.20 -6.12
N GLY A 55 -1.17 -2.43 -6.28
CA GLY A 55 -2.19 -1.76 -5.46
C GLY A 55 -2.10 -2.15 -3.98
N GLN A 56 -1.84 -3.42 -3.71
CA GLN A 56 -1.68 -3.97 -2.37
C GLN A 56 -0.47 -3.36 -1.65
N ASP A 57 0.68 -3.25 -2.32
CA ASP A 57 1.89 -2.61 -1.79
C ASP A 57 1.64 -1.14 -1.39
N ARG A 58 0.90 -0.39 -2.22
CA ARG A 58 0.49 0.99 -1.89
C ARG A 58 -0.43 1.07 -0.67
N ILE A 59 -1.33 0.10 -0.48
CA ILE A 59 -2.19 0.03 0.70
C ILE A 59 -1.34 -0.21 1.96
N GLU A 60 -0.40 -1.15 1.89
CA GLU A 60 0.53 -1.42 2.99
C GLU A 60 1.33 -0.17 3.38
N GLN A 61 1.94 0.53 2.41
CA GLN A 61 2.69 1.77 2.64
C GLN A 61 1.80 2.84 3.29
N ARG A 62 0.58 3.02 2.78
CA ARG A 62 -0.37 4.01 3.31
C ARG A 62 -0.78 3.68 4.75
N CYS A 63 -1.01 2.42 5.07
CA CYS A 63 -1.30 1.99 6.44
C CYS A 63 -0.14 2.31 7.40
N HIS A 64 1.12 2.05 7.00
CA HIS A 64 2.30 2.41 7.79
C HIS A 64 2.41 3.92 8.02
N ASN A 65 2.23 4.72 6.96
CA ASN A 65 2.26 6.19 7.05
C ASN A 65 1.18 6.73 7.98
N MET A 66 -0.05 6.23 7.84
CA MET A 66 -1.15 6.65 8.71
C MET A 66 -0.92 6.22 10.16
N ALA A 67 -0.35 5.03 10.40
CA ALA A 67 -0.02 4.58 11.75
C ALA A 67 1.04 5.49 12.40
N LEU A 68 2.03 5.94 11.63
CA LEU A 68 3.03 6.92 12.08
C LEU A 68 2.39 8.26 12.45
N ALA A 69 1.58 8.83 11.55
CA ALA A 69 0.88 10.10 11.80
C ALA A 69 -0.02 10.03 13.03
N VAL A 70 -0.82 8.96 13.15
CA VAL A 70 -1.72 8.75 14.29
C VAL A 70 -0.94 8.64 15.61
N ARG A 71 0.23 8.01 15.61
CA ARG A 71 1.13 7.99 16.77
C ARG A 71 1.64 9.39 17.12
N GLN A 72 1.99 10.20 16.14
CA GLN A 72 2.43 11.58 16.37
C GLN A 72 1.29 12.45 16.90
N PHE A 73 0.08 12.35 16.35
CA PHE A 73 -1.11 13.04 16.87
C PHE A 73 -1.40 12.68 18.32
N ALA A 74 -1.18 11.42 18.70
CA ALA A 74 -1.39 10.96 20.07
C ALA A 74 -0.42 11.56 21.09
N LEU A 75 0.69 12.16 20.64
CA LEU A 75 1.69 12.83 21.47
C LEU A 75 1.47 14.34 21.55
N LEU A 76 0.60 14.91 20.71
CA LEU A 76 0.34 16.34 20.70
C LEU A 76 -0.43 16.77 21.96
N PRO A 77 -0.09 17.93 22.55
CA PRO A 77 -0.90 18.51 23.60
C PRO A 77 -2.27 18.93 23.03
N ALA A 78 -3.30 18.97 23.88
CA ALA A 78 -4.64 19.42 23.47
C ALA A 78 -4.69 20.87 22.95
N SER A 79 -3.63 21.65 23.17
CA SER A 79 -3.46 23.02 22.70
C SER A 79 -2.62 23.15 21.42
N ALA A 80 -2.25 22.03 20.78
CA ALA A 80 -1.46 22.08 19.55
C ALA A 80 -2.26 22.82 18.46
N PRO A 81 -1.63 23.75 17.72
CA PRO A 81 -2.28 24.42 16.61
C PRO A 81 -2.42 23.49 15.41
N ASP A 82 -3.43 23.72 14.57
CA ASP A 82 -3.72 22.91 13.37
C ASP A 82 -2.52 22.80 12.43
N SER A 83 -1.66 23.82 12.36
CA SER A 83 -0.45 23.81 11.54
C SER A 83 0.51 22.65 11.85
N VAL A 84 0.54 22.17 13.11
CA VAL A 84 1.37 21.02 13.48
C VAL A 84 0.79 19.72 12.93
N TYR A 85 -0.55 19.62 12.81
CA TYR A 85 -1.20 18.49 12.17
C TYR A 85 -0.94 18.49 10.67
N ASP A 86 -0.99 19.67 10.03
CA ASP A 86 -0.68 19.84 8.61
C ASP A 86 0.77 19.45 8.30
N GLU A 87 1.73 19.83 9.15
CA GLU A 87 3.13 19.43 9.02
C GLU A 87 3.32 17.91 9.12
N ILE A 88 2.63 17.25 10.06
CA ILE A 88 2.65 15.79 10.18
C ILE A 88 2.11 15.15 8.90
N TRP A 89 0.99 15.63 8.36
CA TRP A 89 0.44 15.14 7.10
C TRP A 89 1.38 15.36 5.91
N ALA A 90 1.98 16.54 5.81
CA ALA A 90 2.91 16.89 4.74
C ALA A 90 4.20 16.06 4.79
N SER A 91 4.58 15.53 5.96
CA SER A 91 5.75 14.67 6.11
C SER A 91 5.55 13.23 5.61
N LEU A 92 4.31 12.81 5.34
CA LEU A 92 4.02 11.46 4.86
C LEU A 92 4.40 11.32 3.38
N THR A 93 5.44 10.54 3.11
CA THR A 93 5.87 10.21 1.75
C THR A 93 5.11 8.99 1.23
N LEU A 94 4.43 9.12 0.09
CA LEU A 94 3.97 7.99 -0.71
C LEU A 94 5.04 7.74 -1.78
N ASP A 95 6.00 6.84 -1.53
CA ASP A 95 7.07 6.59 -2.49
C ASP A 95 7.20 5.14 -2.93
N GLU A 96 7.46 5.03 -4.24
CA GLU A 96 7.87 3.94 -5.12
C GLU A 96 7.55 2.49 -4.70
N LEU A 97 6.91 1.77 -5.62
CA LEU A 97 6.59 0.35 -5.47
C LEU A 97 7.82 -0.43 -4.99
N ARG A 98 7.63 -1.32 -4.02
CA ARG A 98 8.69 -2.13 -3.40
C ARG A 98 9.47 -3.01 -4.39
N ILE A 99 8.91 -3.22 -5.59
CA ILE A 99 9.56 -3.91 -6.72
C ILE A 99 9.78 -2.90 -7.86
N PRO A 100 11.01 -2.42 -8.10
CA PRO A 100 11.29 -1.43 -9.15
C PRO A 100 10.90 -1.89 -10.57
N ALA A 101 10.95 -3.20 -10.85
CA ALA A 101 10.52 -3.77 -12.14
C ALA A 101 8.99 -3.64 -12.38
N LEU A 102 8.23 -3.33 -11.34
CA LEU A 102 6.79 -3.10 -11.35
C LEU A 102 6.43 -1.60 -11.35
N SER A 103 7.43 -0.72 -11.17
CA SER A 103 7.27 0.73 -11.28
C SER A 103 7.08 1.13 -12.74
N GLY A 104 5.84 1.52 -13.09
CA GLY A 104 5.50 2.06 -14.42
C GLY A 104 4.19 1.52 -15.02
N SER A 105 3.76 0.31 -14.67
CA SER A 105 2.52 -0.27 -15.25
C SER A 105 1.23 0.29 -14.66
N ALA A 106 1.28 0.88 -13.46
CA ALA A 106 0.13 1.49 -12.78
C ALA A 106 0.04 3.02 -12.95
N VAL A 107 0.87 3.63 -13.80
CA VAL A 107 0.90 5.09 -14.03
C VAL A 107 -0.38 5.62 -14.70
N ASN A 108 -1.23 4.75 -15.26
CA ASN A 108 -2.47 5.13 -15.94
C ASN A 108 -3.77 4.86 -15.16
N GLN A 109 -3.72 4.50 -13.87
CA GLN A 109 -4.94 4.61 -13.06
C GLN A 109 -5.08 6.08 -12.67
N SER A 110 -5.93 6.80 -13.42
CA SER A 110 -6.37 8.15 -13.12
C SER A 110 -6.60 8.26 -11.62
N HIS A 111 -5.74 9.01 -10.93
CA HIS A 111 -5.97 9.45 -9.58
C HIS A 111 -7.31 10.19 -9.58
N GLY A 112 -8.38 9.49 -9.20
CA GLY A 112 -9.53 10.17 -8.65
C GLY A 112 -9.02 10.85 -7.40
N ASP A 113 -9.11 12.18 -7.40
CA ASP A 113 -8.92 13.02 -6.22
C ASP A 113 -9.53 12.32 -5.01
N ALA A 114 -8.68 11.73 -4.19
CA ALA A 114 -9.06 11.47 -2.82
C ALA A 114 -8.89 12.80 -2.11
N GLU A 115 -9.86 13.71 -2.31
CA GLU A 115 -10.17 14.72 -1.30
C GLU A 115 -10.49 13.94 -0.02
N LEU A 116 -9.46 13.81 0.83
CA LEU A 116 -9.63 13.35 2.20
C LEU A 116 -10.22 14.54 2.95
N PHE A 117 -11.54 14.52 3.12
CA PHE A 117 -12.25 15.37 4.07
C PHE A 117 -11.76 15.11 5.51
#